data_AF-A0A8J3AKF2-F1
#
_entry.id   AF-A0A8J3AKF2-F1
#
_cell.length_a   1.000
_cell.length_b   1.000
_cell.length_c   1.000
_cell.angle_alpha   90.00
_cell.angle_beta   90.00
_cell.angle_gamma   90.00
#
_symmetry.space_group_name_H-M   'P 1'
#
loop_
_entity.id
_entity.type
_entity.pdbx_description
1 polymer ?
#
loop_
_entity_poly.entity_id
_entity_poly.type
_entity_poly.pdbx_seq_one_letter_code
_entity_poly.pdbx_strand_id
1 'polypeptide(L)'
;MANSKGTTLIIGDKNPITLGSFPHLYEASAYKASKEEAEKSQEKATSPTFSIKVSFDKDNKGDMANVDILQDTIDKVMEDAGWSTRMRDRASRFLLDGDEDMVTKSIGSDEVVLLAEKYPELKNHYSMNAKNSMRPDVKYVNPKTGTIERMPMPKLHPVGEKEEQEAQEIKDMWREWVYWGQKVALVLNVRTYMIGSSTFGVRAKLDGVVLLGGGEHLGKSNIDNVLTEQVTGNLVALAQQLNGGVQEEAEGKRAKRRTPEDEFMEEDDIF
;
A
#
# COMPACT_ATOMS: atom_id res chain seq x y z
N MET A 1 -20.32 15.38 -10.33
CA MET A 1 -20.32 13.90 -10.27
C MET A 1 -19.76 13.51 -8.91
N ALA A 2 -20.47 12.67 -8.16
CA ALA A 2 -20.05 12.25 -6.82
C ALA A 2 -19.02 11.11 -6.92
N ASN A 3 -18.06 11.06 -5.99
CA ASN A 3 -17.21 9.88 -5.84
C ASN A 3 -18.09 8.68 -5.47
N SER A 4 -17.94 7.54 -6.15
CA SER A 4 -18.70 6.32 -5.80
C SER A 4 -18.35 5.83 -4.39
N LYS A 5 -19.30 5.15 -3.73
CA LYS A 5 -19.02 4.44 -2.47
C LYS A 5 -17.90 3.42 -2.76
N GLY A 6 -16.83 3.48 -1.98
CA GLY A 6 -15.71 2.55 -2.17
C GLY A 6 -16.14 1.11 -1.88
N THR A 7 -15.59 0.17 -2.65
CA THR A 7 -15.76 -1.27 -2.43
C THR A 7 -14.61 -1.77 -1.57
N THR A 8 -14.93 -2.35 -0.42
CA THR A 8 -13.94 -3.03 0.42
C THR A 8 -13.70 -4.43 -0.12
N LEU A 9 -12.43 -4.80 -0.25
CA LEU A 9 -11.96 -6.05 -0.83
C LEU A 9 -10.84 -6.62 0.04
N ILE A 10 -10.84 -7.94 0.24
CA ILE A 10 -9.67 -8.67 0.72
C ILE A 10 -9.08 -9.44 -0.46
N ILE A 11 -7.77 -9.31 -0.64
CA ILE A 11 -6.99 -10.09 -1.61
C ILE A 11 -5.87 -10.83 -0.88
N GLY A 12 -5.47 -11.99 -1.39
CA GLY A 12 -4.45 -12.81 -0.77
C GLY A 12 -4.92 -13.69 0.40
N ASP A 13 -6.22 -13.76 0.68
CA ASP A 13 -6.80 -14.63 1.71
C ASP A 13 -6.76 -16.11 1.32
N LYS A 14 -7.04 -16.41 0.05
CA LYS A 14 -6.96 -17.76 -0.53
C LYS A 14 -5.64 -18.03 -1.24
N ASN A 15 -5.11 -17.02 -1.93
CA ASN A 15 -3.89 -17.11 -2.72
C ASN A 15 -2.91 -16.01 -2.27
N PRO A 16 -2.08 -16.26 -1.23
CA PRO A 16 -1.26 -15.22 -0.64
C PRO A 16 -0.31 -14.53 -1.60
N ILE A 17 -0.28 -13.22 -1.44
CA ILE A 17 0.40 -12.29 -2.33
C ILE A 17 1.82 -12.10 -1.86
N THR A 18 2.77 -12.02 -2.79
CA THR A 18 4.16 -11.68 -2.46
C THR A 18 4.30 -10.17 -2.27
N LEU A 19 4.76 -9.74 -1.10
CA LEU A 19 5.05 -8.34 -0.82
C LEU A 19 6.27 -7.88 -1.62
N GLY A 20 6.12 -6.81 -2.40
CA GLY A 20 7.21 -6.22 -3.16
C GLY A 20 8.19 -5.42 -2.28
N SER A 21 9.18 -4.82 -2.94
CA SER A 21 10.22 -4.03 -2.27
C SER A 21 9.67 -2.76 -1.60
N PHE A 22 10.30 -2.39 -0.48
CA PHE A 22 10.08 -1.13 0.25
C PHE A 22 8.63 -0.87 0.71
N PRO A 23 8.01 -1.77 1.50
CA PRO A 23 6.71 -1.48 2.12
C PRO A 23 6.85 -0.32 3.12
N HIS A 24 6.09 0.75 2.90
CA HIS A 24 6.02 1.91 3.80
C HIS A 24 4.89 1.71 4.80
N LEU A 25 5.07 0.76 5.72
CA LEU A 25 4.08 0.40 6.75
C LEU A 25 4.46 0.89 8.16
N TYR A 26 5.75 0.98 8.45
CA TYR A 26 6.27 1.51 9.71
C TYR A 26 6.03 3.02 9.81
N GLU A 27 6.51 3.74 8.80
CA GLU A 27 6.43 5.20 8.67
C GLU A 27 5.92 5.56 7.27
N ALA A 28 5.13 6.63 7.18
CA ALA A 28 4.64 7.14 5.91
C ALA A 28 5.79 7.74 5.11
N SER A 29 5.87 7.41 3.83
CA SER A 29 6.91 7.94 2.95
C SER A 29 6.30 8.94 1.96
N ALA A 30 6.98 10.06 1.75
CA ALA A 30 6.69 10.95 0.63
C ALA A 30 7.56 10.56 -0.55
N TYR A 31 6.97 10.53 -1.75
CA TYR A 31 7.79 10.51 -2.95
C TYR A 31 8.65 11.78 -2.98
N LYS A 32 9.97 11.59 -3.03
CA LYS A 32 10.97 12.62 -3.27
C LYS A 32 11.56 12.35 -4.64
N ALA A 33 11.34 13.26 -5.59
CA ALA A 33 12.04 13.25 -6.86
C ALA A 33 13.56 13.31 -6.60
N SER A 34 14.36 12.65 -7.43
CA SER A 34 15.81 12.82 -7.37
C SER A 34 16.18 14.29 -7.60
N LYS A 35 17.38 14.71 -7.18
CA LYS A 35 17.81 16.11 -7.30
C LYS A 35 17.69 16.63 -8.74
N GLU A 36 18.06 15.80 -9.72
CA GLU A 36 17.95 16.10 -11.16
C GLU A 36 16.50 16.17 -11.65
N GLU A 37 15.60 15.37 -11.10
CA GLU A 37 14.17 15.37 -11.45
C GLU A 37 13.42 16.54 -10.81
N ALA A 38 13.80 16.92 -9.58
CA ALA A 38 13.24 18.07 -8.87
C ALA A 38 13.58 19.39 -9.58
N GLU A 39 14.80 19.50 -10.11
CA GLU A 39 15.25 20.66 -10.90
C GLU A 39 14.49 20.79 -12.24
N LYS A 40 14.06 19.67 -12.84
CA LYS A 40 13.35 19.66 -14.13
C LYS A 40 11.83 19.80 -14.02
N SER A 41 11.21 19.37 -12.92
CA SER A 41 9.75 19.16 -12.87
C SER A 41 8.96 20.22 -12.08
N GLN A 42 9.61 21.12 -11.34
CA GLN A 42 8.93 22.01 -10.37
C GLN A 42 7.96 21.26 -9.41
N GLU A 43 8.07 19.92 -9.27
CA GLU A 43 7.18 19.16 -8.42
C GLU A 43 7.53 19.35 -6.95
N LYS A 44 6.55 19.80 -6.16
CA LYS A 44 6.63 19.83 -4.71
C LYS A 44 6.55 18.39 -4.18
N ALA A 45 7.30 18.09 -3.12
CA ALA A 45 7.24 16.80 -2.44
C ALA A 45 5.79 16.38 -2.17
N THR A 46 5.47 15.13 -2.53
CA THR A 46 4.11 14.60 -2.32
C THR A 46 3.81 14.47 -0.83
N SER A 47 2.52 14.45 -0.47
CA SER A 47 2.15 14.22 0.93
C SER A 47 2.53 12.79 1.33
N PRO A 48 3.17 12.58 2.50
CA PRO A 48 3.55 11.25 2.95
C PRO A 48 2.36 10.29 2.97
N THR A 49 2.57 9.07 2.47
CA THR A 49 1.57 7.99 2.48
C THR A 49 2.19 6.70 2.95
N PHE A 50 1.40 5.89 3.64
CA PHE A 50 1.68 4.48 3.80
C PHE A 50 1.35 3.79 2.47
N SER A 51 2.24 2.92 2.00
CA SER A 51 2.03 2.25 0.72
C SER A 51 2.72 0.91 0.65
N ILE A 52 2.20 0.07 -0.23
CA ILE A 52 2.80 -1.20 -0.62
C ILE A 52 2.78 -1.31 -2.15
N LYS A 53 3.82 -1.93 -2.68
CA LYS A 53 3.86 -2.38 -4.06
C LYS A 53 3.83 -3.90 -4.06
N VAL A 54 3.07 -4.46 -4.99
CA VAL A 54 2.90 -5.90 -5.18
C VAL A 54 3.07 -6.20 -6.65
N SER A 55 3.73 -7.32 -6.96
CA SER A 55 3.73 -7.90 -8.30
C SER A 55 2.99 -9.24 -8.29
N PHE A 56 2.28 -9.53 -9.37
CA PHE A 56 1.54 -10.77 -9.60
C PHE A 56 2.11 -11.45 -10.83
N ASP A 57 2.62 -12.66 -10.69
CA ASP A 57 3.18 -13.45 -11.80
C ASP A 57 2.06 -14.00 -12.68
N LYS A 58 2.11 -13.72 -13.99
CA LYS A 58 1.09 -14.18 -14.94
C LYS A 58 1.09 -15.70 -15.12
N ASP A 59 2.21 -16.38 -14.84
CA ASP A 59 2.28 -17.85 -14.89
C ASP A 59 1.71 -18.49 -13.62
N ASN A 60 1.53 -17.72 -12.54
CA ASN A 60 0.99 -18.19 -11.28
C ASN A 60 -0.53 -18.07 -11.23
N LYS A 61 -1.23 -19.21 -11.21
CA LYS A 61 -2.71 -19.25 -11.16
C LYS A 61 -3.33 -18.57 -9.94
N GLY A 62 -2.65 -18.61 -8.79
CA GLY A 62 -3.12 -17.97 -7.56
C GLY A 62 -3.03 -16.45 -7.65
N ASP A 63 -1.93 -15.94 -8.23
CA ASP A 63 -1.75 -14.52 -8.51
C ASP A 63 -2.78 -14.04 -9.54
N MET A 64 -2.98 -14.80 -10.61
CA MET A 64 -4.00 -14.46 -11.63
C MET A 64 -5.42 -14.48 -11.07
N ALA A 65 -5.76 -15.40 -10.16
CA ALA A 65 -7.05 -15.36 -9.47
C ALA A 65 -7.23 -14.09 -8.63
N ASN A 66 -6.18 -13.54 -8.02
CA ASN A 66 -6.26 -12.23 -7.35
C ASN A 66 -6.39 -11.08 -8.35
N VAL A 67 -5.71 -11.16 -9.49
CA VAL A 67 -5.78 -10.17 -10.58
C VAL A 67 -7.20 -10.10 -11.15
N ASP A 68 -7.85 -11.23 -11.41
CA ASP A 68 -9.22 -11.30 -11.91
C ASP A 68 -10.19 -10.58 -10.95
N ILE A 69 -10.07 -10.86 -9.65
CA ILE A 69 -10.89 -10.19 -8.61
C ILE A 69 -10.65 -8.67 -8.60
N LEU A 70 -9.41 -8.24 -8.76
CA LEU A 70 -9.06 -6.82 -8.81
C LEU A 70 -9.60 -6.13 -10.06
N GLN A 71 -9.50 -6.77 -11.24
CA GLN A 71 -10.04 -6.27 -12.49
C GLN A 71 -11.56 -6.15 -12.44
N ASP A 72 -12.27 -7.19 -12.01
CA ASP A 72 -13.72 -7.18 -11.81
C ASP A 72 -14.15 -6.06 -10.85
N THR A 73 -13.39 -5.86 -9.77
CA THR A 73 -13.67 -4.79 -8.80
C THR A 73 -13.45 -3.41 -9.42
N ILE A 74 -12.39 -3.22 -10.21
CA ILE A 74 -12.09 -1.98 -10.91
C ILE A 74 -13.23 -1.63 -11.87
N ASP A 75 -13.67 -2.59 -12.68
CA ASP A 75 -14.73 -2.37 -13.66
C ASP A 75 -16.05 -2.03 -12.97
N LYS A 76 -16.41 -2.78 -11.92
CA LYS A 76 -17.61 -2.51 -11.12
C LYS A 76 -17.61 -1.09 -10.53
N VAL A 77 -16.52 -0.64 -9.91
CA VAL A 77 -16.51 0.71 -9.31
C VAL A 77 -16.55 1.83 -10.35
N MET A 78 -16.04 1.58 -11.56
CA MET A 78 -16.16 2.52 -12.68
C MET A 78 -17.60 2.54 -13.25
N GLU A 79 -18.25 1.38 -13.31
CA GLU A 79 -19.67 1.25 -13.70
C GLU A 79 -20.60 1.95 -12.70
N ASP A 80 -20.41 1.71 -11.40
CA ASP A 80 -21.17 2.36 -10.32
C ASP A 80 -20.96 3.89 -10.32
N ALA A 81 -19.85 4.38 -10.86
CA ALA A 81 -19.58 5.80 -11.04
C ALA A 81 -20.25 6.40 -12.29
N GLY A 82 -20.90 5.58 -13.13
CA GLY A 82 -21.58 6.00 -14.35
C GLY A 82 -20.63 6.53 -15.44
N TRP A 83 -19.38 6.07 -15.45
CA TRP A 83 -18.39 6.54 -16.41
C TRP A 83 -18.64 5.95 -17.81
N SER A 84 -18.63 6.82 -18.83
CA SER A 84 -18.69 6.38 -20.23
C SER A 84 -17.50 5.47 -20.58
N THR A 85 -17.63 4.63 -21.60
CA THR A 85 -16.52 3.77 -22.10
C THR A 85 -15.24 4.56 -22.34
N ARG A 86 -15.33 5.71 -23.03
CA ARG A 86 -14.18 6.61 -23.27
C ARG A 86 -13.52 7.14 -21.99
N MET A 87 -14.27 7.29 -20.90
CA MET A 87 -13.70 7.64 -19.61
C MET A 87 -13.01 6.42 -18.99
N ARG A 88 -13.66 5.26 -18.98
CA ARG A 88 -13.09 4.01 -18.43
C ARG A 88 -11.78 3.59 -19.11
N ASP A 89 -11.67 3.79 -20.43
CA ASP A 89 -10.47 3.47 -21.21
C ASP A 89 -9.28 4.37 -20.88
N ARG A 90 -9.52 5.60 -20.40
CA ARG A 90 -8.47 6.60 -20.08
C ARG A 90 -8.25 6.78 -18.59
N ALA A 91 -9.02 6.08 -17.77
CA ALA A 91 -8.94 6.19 -16.32
C ALA A 91 -7.63 5.60 -15.82
N SER A 92 -6.92 6.33 -14.97
CA SER A 92 -5.76 5.77 -14.27
C SER A 92 -6.19 4.61 -13.36
N ARG A 93 -5.37 3.56 -13.26
CA ARG A 93 -5.63 2.37 -12.46
C ARG A 93 -4.49 2.12 -11.49
N PHE A 94 -4.82 1.51 -10.35
CA PHE A 94 -3.84 1.15 -9.34
C PHE A 94 -3.20 -0.24 -9.59
N LEU A 95 -3.77 -1.01 -10.52
CA LEU A 95 -3.26 -2.27 -11.06
C LEU A 95 -2.87 -2.01 -12.51
N LEU A 96 -1.62 -2.33 -12.86
CA LEU A 96 -1.06 -2.13 -14.19
C LEU A 96 -0.46 -3.45 -14.71
N ASP A 97 -0.59 -3.69 -16.01
CA ASP A 97 0.04 -4.78 -16.74
C ASP A 97 1.44 -4.37 -17.19
N GLY A 98 2.47 -5.11 -16.78
CA GLY A 98 3.86 -4.87 -17.19
C GLY A 98 4.07 -4.86 -18.70
N ASP A 99 3.35 -5.72 -19.43
CA ASP A 99 3.57 -5.96 -20.85
C ASP A 99 2.64 -5.15 -21.76
N GLU A 100 1.61 -4.50 -21.21
CA GLU A 100 0.62 -3.76 -21.99
C GLU A 100 0.50 -2.28 -21.61
N ASP A 101 0.69 -1.93 -20.33
CA ASP A 101 0.49 -0.54 -19.89
C ASP A 101 1.70 0.34 -20.21
N MET A 102 1.40 1.47 -20.83
CA MET A 102 2.39 2.51 -21.14
C MET A 102 2.52 3.49 -19.97
N VAL A 103 3.75 3.80 -19.58
CA VAL A 103 4.06 4.77 -18.53
C VAL A 103 5.07 5.80 -19.02
N THR A 104 5.04 6.99 -18.42
CA THR A 104 6.05 8.01 -18.71
C THR A 104 7.44 7.49 -18.34
N LYS A 105 8.38 7.52 -19.29
CA LYS A 105 9.73 6.96 -19.15
C LYS A 105 10.50 7.58 -18.00
N SER A 106 10.46 8.91 -17.91
CA SER A 106 11.06 9.69 -16.83
C SER A 106 10.20 10.92 -16.53
N ILE A 107 10.35 11.46 -15.33
CA ILE A 107 9.60 12.64 -14.91
C ILE A 107 9.96 13.83 -15.82
N GLY A 108 8.93 14.53 -16.33
CA GLY A 108 9.08 15.68 -17.22
C GLY A 108 9.39 15.31 -18.68
N SER A 109 9.37 14.03 -19.04
CA SER A 109 9.42 13.58 -20.43
C SER A 109 8.01 13.35 -20.97
N ASP A 110 7.77 13.68 -22.24
CA ASP A 110 6.56 13.27 -22.97
C ASP A 110 6.69 11.86 -23.56
N GLU A 111 7.88 11.24 -23.44
CA GLU A 111 8.13 9.88 -23.90
C GLU A 111 7.43 8.87 -22.99
N VAL A 112 6.56 8.05 -23.59
CA VAL A 112 5.92 6.90 -22.95
C VAL A 112 6.58 5.61 -23.44
N VAL A 113 6.81 4.69 -22.52
CA VAL A 113 7.40 3.36 -22.75
C VAL A 113 6.54 2.32 -22.08
N LEU A 114 6.68 1.05 -22.46
CA LEU A 114 5.99 -0.03 -21.75
C LEU A 114 6.48 -0.09 -20.29
N LEU A 115 5.60 -0.48 -19.38
CA LEU A 115 5.94 -0.59 -17.97
C LEU A 115 7.12 -1.54 -17.74
N ALA A 116 7.17 -2.68 -18.45
CA ALA A 116 8.28 -3.63 -18.41
C ALA A 116 9.57 -3.12 -19.10
N GLU A 117 9.50 -2.14 -20.00
CA GLU A 117 10.72 -1.50 -20.53
C GLU A 117 11.35 -0.58 -19.48
N LYS A 118 10.52 0.12 -18.69
CA LYS A 118 10.98 0.97 -17.60
C LYS A 118 11.43 0.17 -16.38
N TYR A 119 10.72 -0.92 -16.08
CA TYR A 119 10.95 -1.80 -14.94
C TYR A 119 11.01 -3.25 -15.45
N PRO A 120 12.19 -3.74 -15.90
CA PRO A 120 12.35 -5.07 -16.48
C PRO A 120 11.86 -6.22 -15.61
N GLU A 121 11.86 -6.04 -14.28
CA GLU A 121 11.35 -7.01 -13.32
C GLU A 121 9.82 -7.23 -13.41
N LEU A 122 9.10 -6.33 -14.09
CA LEU A 122 7.65 -6.43 -14.30
C LEU A 122 7.26 -7.14 -15.60
N LYS A 123 8.22 -7.61 -16.39
CA LYS A 123 7.93 -8.46 -17.55
C LYS A 123 7.18 -9.72 -17.10
N ASN A 124 6.10 -10.07 -17.79
CA ASN A 124 5.20 -11.18 -17.42
C ASN A 124 4.53 -11.02 -16.04
N HIS A 125 4.37 -9.78 -15.55
CA HIS A 125 3.75 -9.52 -14.25
C HIS A 125 2.74 -8.39 -14.33
N TYR A 126 1.71 -8.44 -13.49
CA TYR A 126 0.96 -7.24 -13.11
C TYR A 126 1.64 -6.57 -11.92
N SER A 127 1.55 -5.24 -11.81
CA SER A 127 2.01 -4.44 -10.70
C SER A 127 0.85 -3.68 -10.07
N MET A 128 0.68 -3.80 -8.76
CA MET A 128 -0.31 -3.07 -7.99
C MET A 128 0.36 -2.13 -6.98
N ASN A 129 -0.18 -0.92 -6.86
CA ASN A 129 0.21 0.03 -5.83
C ASN A 129 -1.01 0.44 -4.99
N ALA A 130 -1.00 0.10 -3.71
CA ALA A 130 -2.02 0.51 -2.75
C ALA A 130 -1.42 1.51 -1.75
N LYS A 131 -2.13 2.63 -1.52
CA LYS A 131 -1.64 3.72 -0.68
C LYS A 131 -2.73 4.40 0.13
N ASN A 132 -2.38 4.85 1.32
CA ASN A 132 -3.29 5.60 2.19
C ASN A 132 -2.51 6.64 3.01
N SER A 133 -3.13 7.79 3.27
CA SER A 133 -2.55 8.79 4.15
C SER A 133 -2.69 8.40 5.62
N MET A 134 -3.70 7.57 5.93
CA MET A 134 -3.88 6.97 7.24
C MET A 134 -3.10 5.66 7.29
N ARG A 135 -2.58 5.35 8.47
CA ARG A 135 -1.87 4.11 8.72
C ARG A 135 -2.82 2.92 8.55
N PRO A 136 -2.44 1.87 7.80
CA PRO A 136 -3.23 0.65 7.74
C PRO A 136 -3.18 -0.15 9.06
N ASP A 137 -4.22 -0.93 9.33
CA ASP A 137 -4.21 -1.92 10.41
C ASP A 137 -3.28 -3.07 10.02
N VAL A 138 -2.08 -3.14 10.61
CA VAL A 138 -1.07 -4.15 10.29
C VAL A 138 -1.10 -5.24 11.35
N LYS A 139 -1.31 -6.48 10.90
CA LYS A 139 -1.37 -7.67 11.73
C LYS A 139 -0.36 -8.70 11.25
N TYR A 140 0.03 -9.61 12.12
CA TYR A 140 0.87 -10.75 11.77
C TYR A 140 0.26 -12.03 12.34
N VAL A 141 0.57 -13.16 11.70
CA VAL A 141 0.25 -14.47 12.25
C VAL A 141 1.39 -14.86 13.19
N ASN A 142 1.08 -14.95 14.49
CA ASN A 142 2.06 -15.42 15.47
C ASN A 142 2.29 -16.93 15.26
N PRO A 143 3.52 -17.37 14.90
CA PRO A 143 3.79 -18.76 14.58
C PRO A 143 3.77 -19.68 15.79
N LYS A 144 3.90 -19.14 17.02
CA LYS A 144 3.87 -19.93 18.25
C LYS A 144 2.44 -20.28 18.67
N THR A 145 1.50 -19.36 18.46
CA THR A 145 0.11 -19.47 18.93
C THR A 145 -0.87 -19.73 17.80
N GLY A 146 -0.49 -19.46 16.54
CA GLY A 146 -1.38 -19.51 15.37
C GLY A 146 -2.42 -18.38 15.34
N THR A 147 -2.32 -17.39 16.23
CA THR A 147 -3.28 -16.28 16.33
C THR A 147 -2.87 -15.08 15.48
N ILE A 148 -3.87 -14.34 14.99
CA ILE A 148 -3.64 -13.05 14.31
C ILE A 148 -3.51 -11.96 15.37
N GLU A 149 -2.35 -11.32 15.44
CA GLU A 149 -2.03 -10.27 16.40
C GLU A 149 -1.75 -8.94 15.71
N ARG A 150 -2.02 -7.82 16.38
CA ARG A 150 -1.74 -6.48 15.86
C ARG A 150 -0.27 -6.13 16.05
N MET A 151 0.36 -5.57 15.03
CA MET A 151 1.68 -4.98 15.17
C MET A 151 1.62 -3.74 16.08
N PRO A 152 2.59 -3.54 16.98
CA PRO A 152 2.61 -2.38 17.86
C PRO A 152 2.72 -1.07 17.07
N MET A 153 2.16 0.02 17.59
CA MET A 153 2.25 1.33 16.97
C MET A 153 3.70 1.86 17.02
N PRO A 154 4.31 2.21 15.87
CA PRO A 154 5.61 2.84 15.80
C PRO A 154 5.68 4.11 16.62
N LYS A 155 6.73 4.20 17.44
CA LYS A 155 7.10 5.41 18.17
C LYS A 155 8.18 6.12 17.37
N LEU A 156 7.76 7.11 16.57
CA LEU A 156 8.67 7.85 15.67
C LEU A 156 9.43 8.98 16.37
N HIS A 157 8.89 9.49 17.47
CA HIS A 157 9.45 10.61 18.24
C HIS A 157 9.45 10.27 19.74
N PRO A 158 10.25 9.28 20.17
CA PRO A 158 10.40 8.98 21.59
C PRO A 158 11.07 10.16 22.31
N VAL A 159 10.67 10.44 23.55
CA VAL A 159 11.28 11.48 24.38
C VAL A 159 11.82 10.85 25.66
N GLY A 160 13.15 10.74 25.76
CA GLY A 160 13.86 10.21 26.92
C GLY A 160 14.19 8.71 26.84
N GLU A 161 15.15 8.28 27.66
CA GLU A 161 15.80 6.97 27.54
C GLU A 161 14.85 5.77 27.57
N LYS A 162 13.80 5.82 28.41
CA LYS A 162 12.81 4.73 28.51
C LYS A 162 11.96 4.59 27.24
N GLU A 163 11.53 5.71 26.67
CA GLU A 163 10.75 5.69 25.44
C GLU A 163 11.61 5.34 24.23
N GLU A 164 12.89 5.72 24.23
CA GLU A 164 13.85 5.35 23.20
C GLU A 164 14.07 3.83 23.17
N GLN A 165 14.21 3.20 24.34
CA GLN A 165 14.33 1.74 24.44
C GLN A 165 13.08 1.04 23.89
N GLU A 166 11.89 1.46 24.30
CA GLU A 166 10.63 0.87 23.82
C GLU A 166 10.42 1.12 22.32
N ALA A 167 10.77 2.30 21.82
CA ALA A 167 10.72 2.62 20.39
C ALA A 167 11.66 1.73 19.58
N GLN A 168 12.85 1.44 20.12
CA GLN A 168 13.82 0.56 19.48
C GLN A 168 13.34 -0.90 19.48
N GLU A 169 12.75 -1.41 20.57
CA GLU A 169 12.14 -2.74 20.62
C GLU A 169 11.00 -2.87 19.59
N ILE A 170 10.13 -1.87 19.50
CA ILE A 170 9.06 -1.82 18.49
C ILE A 170 9.68 -1.83 17.09
N LYS A 171 10.68 -0.99 16.82
CA LYS A 171 11.33 -0.91 15.52
C LYS A 171 11.99 -2.23 15.12
N ASP A 172 12.61 -2.93 16.05
CA ASP A 172 13.24 -4.22 15.80
C ASP A 172 12.20 -5.31 15.52
N MET A 173 11.09 -5.33 16.27
CA MET A 173 9.93 -6.17 15.96
C MET A 173 9.40 -5.90 14.54
N TRP A 174 9.27 -4.63 14.15
CA TRP A 174 8.83 -4.28 12.80
C TRP A 174 9.78 -4.75 11.70
N ARG A 175 11.09 -4.70 11.94
CA ARG A 175 12.10 -5.20 11.00
C ARG A 175 12.10 -6.72 10.87
N GLU A 176 11.77 -7.42 11.95
CA GLU A 176 11.65 -8.87 11.96
C GLU A 176 10.40 -9.34 11.21
N TRP A 177 9.27 -8.67 11.40
CA TRP A 177 7.99 -9.13 10.86
C TRP A 177 7.66 -8.59 9.47
N VAL A 178 8.19 -7.43 9.08
CA VAL A 178 7.89 -6.77 7.80
C VAL A 178 9.12 -6.74 6.92
N TYR A 179 9.13 -7.59 5.89
CA TYR A 179 10.22 -7.66 4.92
C TYR A 179 9.70 -8.00 3.52
N TRP A 180 10.48 -7.61 2.51
CA TRP A 180 10.22 -7.92 1.10
C TRP A 180 10.20 -9.44 0.83
N GLY A 181 9.35 -9.88 -0.10
CA GLY A 181 9.22 -11.30 -0.47
C GLY A 181 8.30 -12.11 0.46
N GLN A 182 7.84 -11.54 1.57
CA GLN A 182 6.90 -12.19 2.49
C GLN A 182 5.52 -12.37 1.87
N LYS A 183 4.80 -13.42 2.26
CA LYS A 183 3.39 -13.62 1.88
C LYS A 183 2.46 -12.77 2.75
N VAL A 184 1.52 -12.09 2.12
CA VAL A 184 0.57 -11.18 2.75
C VAL A 184 -0.84 -11.35 2.21
N ALA A 185 -1.82 -10.99 3.06
CA ALA A 185 -3.17 -10.67 2.64
C ALA A 185 -3.42 -9.18 2.88
N LEU A 186 -4.22 -8.55 2.01
CA LEU A 186 -4.42 -7.10 2.00
C LEU A 186 -5.90 -6.78 2.11
N VAL A 187 -6.22 -5.76 2.89
CA VAL A 187 -7.55 -5.14 2.93
C VAL A 187 -7.48 -3.81 2.18
N LEU A 188 -8.24 -3.72 1.10
CA LEU A 188 -8.26 -2.58 0.21
C LEU A 188 -9.65 -1.94 0.19
N ASN A 189 -9.69 -0.61 0.16
CA ASN A 189 -10.89 0.13 -0.24
C ASN A 189 -10.68 0.72 -1.64
N VAL A 190 -11.31 0.08 -2.62
CA VAL A 190 -11.21 0.44 -4.03
C VAL A 190 -12.29 1.45 -4.37
N ARG A 191 -11.89 2.60 -4.92
CA ARG A 191 -12.85 3.65 -5.27
C ARG A 191 -12.35 4.53 -6.40
N THR A 192 -13.31 5.14 -7.08
CA THR A 192 -13.01 6.18 -8.05
C THR A 192 -12.48 7.45 -7.37
N TYR A 193 -11.70 8.22 -8.12
CA TYR A 193 -11.34 9.58 -7.77
C TYR A 193 -11.38 10.45 -9.02
N MET A 194 -11.65 11.73 -8.80
CA MET A 194 -11.61 12.75 -9.83
C MET A 194 -11.03 14.02 -9.20
N ILE A 195 -9.98 14.55 -9.81
CA ILE A 195 -9.31 15.78 -9.43
C ILE A 195 -9.39 16.70 -10.65
N GLY A 196 -10.25 17.72 -10.57
CA GLY A 196 -10.57 18.55 -11.72
C GLY A 196 -11.27 17.75 -12.83
N SER A 197 -11.06 18.16 -14.09
CA SER A 197 -11.69 17.53 -15.27
C SER A 197 -10.78 16.53 -16.01
N SER A 198 -9.48 16.56 -15.76
CA SER A 198 -8.47 15.80 -16.52
C SER A 198 -7.87 14.62 -15.77
N THR A 199 -7.85 14.65 -14.44
CA THR A 199 -7.18 13.62 -13.63
C THR A 199 -8.22 12.78 -12.90
N PHE A 200 -8.52 11.61 -13.44
CA PHE A 200 -9.49 10.69 -12.85
C PHE A 200 -9.01 9.25 -12.99
N GLY A 201 -9.49 8.39 -12.10
CA GLY A 201 -9.08 7.00 -12.07
C GLY A 201 -9.70 6.21 -10.94
N VAL A 202 -9.26 4.97 -10.82
CA VAL A 202 -9.56 4.10 -9.69
C VAL A 202 -8.31 3.95 -8.85
N ARG A 203 -8.46 4.06 -7.53
CA ARG A 203 -7.37 3.84 -6.57
C ARG A 203 -7.73 2.76 -5.57
N ALA A 204 -6.73 2.03 -5.10
CA ALA A 204 -6.82 1.19 -3.92
C ALA A 204 -6.26 1.95 -2.71
N LYS A 205 -7.12 2.20 -1.72
CA LYS A 205 -6.68 2.61 -0.40
C LYS A 205 -6.27 1.38 0.39
N LEU A 206 -5.09 1.46 0.99
CA LEU A 206 -4.59 0.42 1.89
C LEU A 206 -5.18 0.64 3.29
N ASP A 207 -6.13 -0.20 3.69
CA ASP A 207 -6.79 -0.10 5.00
C ASP A 207 -6.24 -1.14 6.00
N GLY A 208 -5.72 -2.27 5.52
CA GLY A 208 -5.12 -3.29 6.37
C GLY A 208 -4.16 -4.22 5.65
N VAL A 209 -3.26 -4.82 6.42
CA VAL A 209 -2.27 -5.80 5.96
C VAL A 209 -2.20 -6.92 7.00
N VAL A 210 -2.26 -8.17 6.55
CA VAL A 210 -1.98 -9.34 7.38
C VAL A 210 -0.72 -10.01 6.84
N LEU A 211 0.32 -10.04 7.67
CA LEU A 211 1.61 -10.66 7.40
C LEU A 211 1.49 -12.16 7.71
N LEU A 212 1.58 -13.00 6.69
CA LEU A 212 1.37 -14.45 6.81
C LEU A 212 2.70 -15.21 7.02
N GLY A 213 3.84 -14.54 6.86
CA GLY A 213 5.16 -15.16 6.89
C GLY A 213 5.60 -15.68 5.52
N GLY A 214 6.56 -16.60 5.51
CA GLY A 214 7.17 -17.14 4.29
C GLY A 214 8.09 -16.16 3.55
N GLY A 215 8.67 -16.61 2.44
CA GLY A 215 9.65 -15.84 1.66
C GLY A 215 11.07 -15.84 2.26
N GLU A 216 12.06 -15.48 1.46
CA GLU A 216 13.45 -15.36 1.93
C GLU A 216 13.64 -14.04 2.70
N HIS A 217 13.68 -14.12 4.04
CA HIS A 217 14.21 -13.04 4.86
C HIS A 217 15.72 -12.96 4.62
N LEU A 218 16.31 -11.76 4.52
CA LEU A 218 17.76 -11.58 4.55
C LEU A 218 18.34 -12.36 5.75
N GLY A 219 18.96 -13.52 5.49
CA GLY A 219 19.67 -14.34 6.47
C GLY A 219 18.89 -15.35 7.33
N LYS A 220 17.58 -15.57 7.15
CA LYS A 220 16.86 -16.65 7.85
C LYS A 220 15.84 -17.33 6.92
N SER A 221 16.14 -18.57 6.54
CA SER A 221 15.26 -19.41 5.73
C SER A 221 14.18 -20.12 6.57
N ASN A 222 13.08 -20.40 5.88
CA ASN A 222 11.98 -21.32 6.21
C ASN A 222 10.92 -20.85 7.22
N ILE A 223 9.90 -20.19 6.68
CA ILE A 223 8.51 -20.39 7.12
C ILE A 223 7.78 -21.04 5.94
N ASP A 224 8.08 -22.32 5.70
CA ASP A 224 7.19 -23.18 4.93
C ASP A 224 6.04 -23.61 5.85
N ASN A 225 4.81 -23.44 5.37
CA ASN A 225 3.54 -23.89 5.98
C ASN A 225 2.92 -23.05 7.12
N VAL A 226 2.56 -21.78 6.88
CA VAL A 226 1.63 -21.03 7.76
C VAL A 226 0.33 -20.63 7.04
N LEU A 227 -0.12 -21.45 6.09
CA LEU A 227 -1.49 -21.41 5.57
C LEU A 227 -2.24 -22.63 6.09
N THR A 228 -2.48 -22.67 7.39
CA THR A 228 -3.42 -23.65 7.95
C THR A 228 -4.85 -23.22 7.62
N GLU A 229 -5.78 -24.16 7.50
CA GLU A 229 -7.21 -23.86 7.27
C GLU A 229 -7.77 -22.87 8.31
N GLN A 230 -7.19 -22.87 9.52
CA GLN A 230 -7.52 -21.93 10.60
C GLN A 230 -7.09 -20.48 10.29
N VAL A 231 -5.93 -20.26 9.65
CA VAL A 231 -5.48 -18.92 9.22
C VAL A 231 -6.41 -18.39 8.13
N THR A 232 -6.78 -19.23 7.15
CA THR A 232 -7.75 -18.86 6.11
C THR A 232 -9.13 -18.53 6.71
N GLY A 233 -9.61 -19.32 7.68
CA GLY A 233 -10.86 -19.03 8.40
C GLY A 233 -10.84 -17.70 9.16
N ASN A 234 -9.72 -17.37 9.80
CA ASN A 234 -9.55 -16.09 10.51
C ASN A 234 -9.46 -14.89 9.55
N LEU A 235 -8.85 -15.05 8.37
CA LEU A 235 -8.83 -14.01 7.32
C LEU A 235 -10.24 -13.74 6.77
N VAL A 236 -11.04 -14.78 6.57
CA VAL A 236 -12.44 -14.64 6.14
C VAL A 236 -13.30 -13.98 7.24
N ALA A 237 -13.10 -14.33 8.51
CA ALA A 237 -13.79 -13.68 9.62
C ALA A 237 -13.41 -12.19 9.75
N LEU A 238 -12.13 -11.85 9.55
CA LEU A 238 -11.67 -10.46 9.48
C LEU A 238 -12.32 -9.72 8.30
N ALA A 239 -12.46 -10.37 7.14
CA ALA A 239 -13.19 -9.84 5.99
C ALA A 239 -14.64 -9.49 6.32
N GLN A 240 -15.32 -10.40 7.03
CA GLN A 240 -16.72 -10.23 7.41
C GLN A 240 -16.91 -9.12 8.46
N GLN A 241 -15.99 -9.00 9.42
CA GLN A 241 -16.00 -7.89 10.40
C GLN A 241 -15.77 -6.53 9.72
N LEU A 242 -14.85 -6.45 8.76
CA LEU A 242 -14.54 -5.19 8.06
C LEU A 242 -15.61 -4.80 7.02
N ASN A 243 -16.32 -5.77 6.44
CA ASN A 243 -17.47 -5.50 5.57
C ASN A 243 -18.77 -5.19 6.36
N GLY A 244 -18.88 -5.64 7.60
CA GLY A 244 -20.05 -5.40 8.48
C GLY A 244 -19.92 -4.17 9.40
N GLY A 245 -18.71 -3.68 9.63
CA GLY A 245 -18.41 -2.59 10.58
C GLY A 245 -18.23 -1.23 9.89
N VAL A 246 -19.33 -0.59 9.52
CA VAL A 246 -19.34 0.88 9.36
C VAL A 246 -19.55 1.49 10.74
N GLN A 247 -18.65 2.41 11.10
CA GLN A 247 -18.59 3.22 12.34
C GLN A 247 -17.81 2.62 13.51
N GLU A 248 -16.51 2.91 13.54
CA GLU A 248 -15.92 3.57 14.71
C GLU A 248 -14.92 4.62 14.20
N GLU A 249 -15.04 5.85 14.69
CA GLU A 249 -14.17 6.96 14.33
C GLU A 249 -12.71 6.60 14.66
N ALA A 250 -11.91 6.34 13.63
CA ALA A 250 -10.47 6.29 13.80
C ALA A 250 -9.99 7.70 14.14
N GLU A 251 -9.78 7.96 15.44
CA GLU A 251 -8.97 9.08 15.95
C GLU A 251 -7.51 8.88 15.51
N GLY A 252 -7.24 9.08 14.22
CA GLY A 252 -5.90 9.14 13.66
C GLY A 252 -5.57 10.59 13.33
N LYS A 253 -4.70 11.22 14.13
CA LYS A 253 -4.17 12.56 13.81
C LYS A 253 -3.63 12.56 12.38
N ARG A 254 -4.27 13.34 11.50
CA ARG A 254 -3.85 13.58 10.12
C ARG A 254 -2.41 14.10 10.14
N ALA A 255 -1.50 13.44 9.44
CA ALA A 255 -0.13 13.94 9.27
C ALA A 255 -0.20 15.36 8.69
N LYS A 256 0.18 16.36 9.50
CA LYS A 256 0.26 17.75 9.06
C LYS A 256 1.44 17.90 8.09
N ARG A 257 1.24 18.68 7.04
CA ARG A 257 2.35 19.19 6.21
C ARG A 257 3.25 20.02 7.13
N ARG A 258 4.55 19.74 7.16
CA ARG A 258 5.53 20.73 7.63
C ARG A 258 5.63 21.82 6.57
N THR A 259 5.45 23.06 6.97
CA THR A 259 5.71 24.24 6.15
C THR A 259 7.13 24.74 6.42
N PRO A 260 7.83 25.34 5.43
CA PRO A 260 9.16 25.92 5.64
C PRO A 260 9.22 27.05 6.70
N GLU A 261 8.08 27.52 7.18
CA GLU A 261 7.96 28.54 8.24
C GLU A 261 8.16 27.97 9.65
N ASP A 262 8.17 26.64 9.82
CA ASP A 262 8.40 25.99 11.12
C ASP A 262 9.90 25.84 11.48
N GLU A 263 10.82 26.35 10.65
CA GLU A 263 12.29 26.30 10.87
C GLU A 263 12.90 27.65 11.33
N PHE A 264 12.09 28.67 11.62
CA PHE A 264 12.56 29.98 12.11
C PHE A 264 11.70 30.49 13.26
N MET A 265 11.71 29.82 14.41
CA MET A 265 11.47 30.46 15.71
C MET A 265 11.98 29.52 16.82
N GLU A 266 13.24 29.67 17.20
CA GLU A 266 13.76 29.46 18.56
C GLU A 266 15.25 29.80 18.56
N GLU A 267 15.57 31.09 18.60
CA GLU A 267 16.78 31.63 19.23
C GLU A 267 16.55 33.14 19.41
N ASP A 268 16.01 33.48 20.58
CA ASP A 268 16.48 34.59 21.41
C ASP A 268 15.61 34.66 22.68
N ASP A 269 16.16 34.09 23.76
CA ASP A 269 15.69 34.26 25.12
C ASP A 269 15.81 35.74 25.55
N ILE A 270 14.73 36.24 26.15
CA ILE A 270 14.72 36.90 27.47
C ILE A 270 15.89 37.88 27.73
N PHE A 271 15.58 39.19 27.67
CA PHE A 271 15.61 40.11 28.82
C PHE A 271 14.71 41.31 28.57
#